data_AF-A0AA38MPS3-F1
#
_entry.id   AF-A0AA38MPS3-F1
#
_cell.length_a   1.000
_cell.length_b   1.000
_cell.length_c   1.000
_cell.angle_alpha   90.00
_cell.angle_beta   90.00
_cell.angle_gamma   90.00
#
_symmetry.space_group_name_H-M   'P 1'
#
loop_
_entity.id
_entity.type
_entity.pdbx_description
1 polymer ?
#
loop_
_entity_poly.entity_id
_entity_poly.type
_entity_poly.pdbx_seq_one_letter_code
_entity_poly.pdbx_strand_id
1 'polypeptide(L)'
;MENLAGLMNACPDPTPGVSAHLFLTLVNTLTNAKCKINSPQNYPEDFSSKLNDQDEFDFVIIGGGSAGSVIANKLSENPKWKILVLEAGKIPSLDTELPSLLFSLQQTAEDWQYDTEPNPNACLGIKGNRCRWPRGKCLGGSSSINANLYVRANKKDFDLWAAAGNEGWDYESILKYLKEIEDLQAPDLINSENYGRGGYLPLNVYHSNEPIKKAIVEAAASLGYPMSSEEPNLGFFDALQTVEKGIRANAGKAFIGRVKDRENLVVALNSFVEKIVINEQKEVQGVVVLIDNKRITIKVRKEVIVSAGSLNSPQILMLSGVGPKEHLKKIGIDIVQDLPVGENLQDHAAHVGIYIALSDEAVLPKGNIIDDLYQYFMQGKGPVGEIGLTNFMGFINTRNDSIYPNIQILHVLFDKNDNYLLPTLQNVMGLKDEITSIERQVNQKSPTLKIVPILSNPKSRGRIQLRSKNPFDKPLIYANYFDNPEDIETLLGGIKFILKLLETAPVNKLNPQVIDLQIPGCETFEFKSDDFWRCAIKHVTTTLYHPVGSCKMGLLSDKGVVDNRLKVYGIKNLRVIDASIMPTVTTGNTNAPSLMIGQKGASMIVDDWSHGHSEL
;
A
#
# COMPACT_ATOMS: atom_id res chain seq x y z
N MET A 1 -15.61 3.77 -25.68
CA MET A 1 -15.43 5.03 -26.47
C MET A 1 -16.18 5.03 -27.80
N GLU A 2 -16.93 3.99 -28.17
CA GLU A 2 -17.69 3.96 -29.45
C GLU A 2 -19.11 4.58 -29.37
N ASN A 3 -19.64 4.85 -28.17
CA ASN A 3 -21.01 5.38 -27.99
C ASN A 3 -21.14 6.92 -28.07
N LEU A 4 -20.05 7.68 -28.25
CA LEU A 4 -20.12 9.14 -28.38
C LEU A 4 -20.43 9.59 -29.83
N ALA A 5 -20.21 8.73 -30.83
CA ALA A 5 -20.48 9.05 -32.23
C ALA A 5 -21.99 9.01 -32.59
N GLY A 6 -22.82 8.29 -31.82
CA GLY A 6 -24.25 8.15 -32.06
C GLY A 6 -25.12 9.35 -31.62
N LEU A 7 -24.57 10.25 -30.79
CA LEU A 7 -25.31 11.41 -30.27
C LEU A 7 -25.46 12.56 -31.29
N MET A 8 -24.64 12.58 -32.34
CA MET A 8 -24.64 13.68 -33.31
C MET A 8 -25.82 13.66 -34.30
N ASN A 9 -26.58 12.55 -34.39
CA ASN A 9 -27.72 12.42 -35.32
C ASN A 9 -29.11 12.56 -34.64
N ALA A 10 -29.18 12.89 -33.35
CA ALA A 10 -30.44 12.93 -32.59
C ALA A 10 -30.82 14.32 -32.05
N CYS A 11 -29.96 15.33 -32.18
CA CYS A 11 -30.29 16.70 -31.77
C CYS A 11 -30.68 17.55 -32.98
N PRO A 12 -31.79 18.33 -32.92
CA PRO A 12 -32.06 19.34 -33.95
C PRO A 12 -30.91 20.34 -34.03
N ASP A 13 -30.74 20.98 -35.21
CA ASP A 13 -29.64 21.88 -35.57
C ASP A 13 -29.06 22.69 -34.39
N PRO A 14 -27.72 22.85 -34.29
CA PRO A 14 -27.08 23.64 -33.24
C PRO A 14 -27.58 25.07 -33.36
N THR A 15 -28.60 25.40 -32.57
CA THR A 15 -29.28 26.68 -32.67
C THR A 15 -28.34 27.71 -32.04
N PRO A 16 -27.89 28.75 -32.77
CA PRO A 16 -27.17 29.86 -32.15
C PRO A 16 -28.10 30.49 -31.10
N GLY A 17 -27.68 30.52 -29.83
CA GLY A 17 -28.53 31.03 -28.76
C GLY A 17 -28.01 30.79 -27.35
N VAL A 18 -28.69 31.37 -26.37
CA VAL A 18 -28.32 31.31 -24.94
C VAL A 18 -28.26 29.86 -24.43
N SER A 19 -29.13 28.97 -24.92
CA SER A 19 -29.15 27.55 -24.54
C SER A 19 -27.86 26.81 -24.94
N ALA A 20 -27.39 26.98 -26.17
CA ALA A 20 -26.13 26.41 -26.64
C ALA A 20 -24.94 26.95 -25.85
N HIS A 21 -24.95 28.24 -25.52
CA HIS A 21 -23.91 28.86 -24.69
C HIS A 21 -23.89 28.29 -23.26
N LEU A 22 -25.06 28.11 -22.63
CA LEU A 22 -25.17 27.51 -21.30
C LEU A 22 -24.67 26.05 -21.29
N PHE A 23 -25.03 25.26 -22.32
CA PHE A 23 -24.55 23.89 -22.47
C PHE A 23 -23.03 23.83 -22.63
N LEU A 24 -22.45 24.63 -23.54
CA LEU A 24 -20.99 24.68 -23.72
C LEU A 24 -20.28 25.19 -22.46
N THR A 25 -20.88 26.13 -21.72
CA THR A 25 -20.34 26.60 -20.43
C THR A 25 -20.26 25.46 -19.42
N LEU A 26 -21.30 24.63 -19.32
CA LEU A 26 -21.29 23.44 -18.46
C LEU A 26 -20.20 22.44 -18.88
N VAL A 27 -20.11 22.11 -20.18
CA VAL A 27 -19.09 21.18 -20.71
C VAL A 27 -17.67 21.69 -20.47
N ASN A 28 -17.42 22.98 -20.70
CA ASN A 28 -16.13 23.62 -20.44
C ASN A 28 -15.81 23.62 -18.94
N THR A 29 -16.80 23.88 -18.09
CA THR A 29 -16.63 23.87 -16.63
C THR A 29 -16.23 22.47 -16.14
N LEU A 30 -16.92 21.41 -16.60
CA LEU A 30 -16.59 20.03 -16.27
C LEU A 30 -15.21 19.63 -16.80
N THR A 31 -14.85 20.07 -18.01
CA THR A 31 -13.52 19.82 -18.60
C THR A 31 -12.42 20.47 -17.75
N ASN A 32 -12.61 21.72 -17.34
CA ASN A 32 -11.68 22.43 -16.46
C ASN A 32 -11.59 21.78 -15.07
N ALA A 33 -12.72 21.30 -14.53
CA ALA A 33 -12.74 20.63 -13.25
C ALA A 33 -11.95 19.31 -13.28
N LYS A 34 -12.13 18.50 -14.32
CA LYS A 34 -11.31 17.30 -14.58
C LYS A 34 -9.81 17.62 -14.63
N CYS A 35 -9.41 18.67 -15.34
CA CYS A 35 -8.00 19.07 -15.44
C CYS A 35 -7.40 19.52 -14.09
N LYS A 36 -8.21 20.03 -13.17
CA LYS A 36 -7.75 20.41 -11.82
C LYS A 36 -7.45 19.21 -10.92
N ILE A 37 -8.11 18.07 -11.14
CA ILE A 37 -7.91 16.86 -10.33
C ILE A 37 -6.52 16.27 -10.54
N ASN A 38 -6.10 16.12 -11.79
CA ASN A 38 -4.73 15.71 -12.14
C ASN A 38 -4.07 16.75 -13.03
N SER A 39 -3.46 17.76 -12.40
CA SER A 39 -2.59 18.70 -13.10
C SER A 39 -1.16 18.18 -13.07
N PRO A 40 -0.46 18.01 -14.22
CA PRO A 40 0.97 17.72 -14.25
C PRO A 40 1.80 18.73 -13.46
N GLN A 41 1.29 19.96 -13.30
CA GLN A 41 1.93 20.99 -12.47
C GLN A 41 1.98 20.61 -10.99
N ASN A 42 1.24 19.61 -10.51
CA ASN A 42 1.31 19.16 -9.12
C ASN A 42 2.56 18.31 -8.83
N TYR A 43 3.39 18.03 -9.84
CA TYR A 43 4.59 17.21 -9.76
C TYR A 43 5.81 17.99 -10.29
N PRO A 44 7.04 17.60 -9.92
CA PRO A 44 8.25 18.24 -10.42
C PRO A 44 8.47 18.00 -11.92
N GLU A 45 9.29 18.86 -12.53
CA GLU A 45 9.82 18.62 -13.87
C GLU A 45 10.62 17.31 -13.90
N ASP A 46 10.52 16.56 -15.00
CA ASP A 46 11.32 15.37 -15.24
C ASP A 46 12.69 15.73 -15.83
N PHE A 47 13.75 15.49 -15.06
CA PHE A 47 15.14 15.75 -15.45
C PHE A 47 15.83 14.56 -16.12
N SER A 48 15.14 13.44 -16.31
CA SER A 48 15.69 12.19 -16.88
C SER A 48 16.55 12.43 -18.14
N SER A 49 16.00 13.13 -19.14
CA SER A 49 16.68 13.46 -20.41
C SER A 49 17.90 14.37 -20.28
N LYS A 50 18.08 15.06 -19.14
CA LYS A 50 19.20 15.99 -18.88
C LYS A 50 20.37 15.30 -18.18
N LEU A 51 20.19 14.10 -17.65
CA LEU A 51 21.23 13.37 -16.91
C LEU A 51 22.25 12.69 -17.82
N ASN A 52 23.50 12.61 -17.37
CA ASN A 52 24.62 11.98 -18.06
C ASN A 52 25.70 11.45 -17.08
N ASP A 53 26.71 10.74 -17.60
CA ASP A 53 27.77 10.11 -16.80
C ASP A 53 28.69 11.07 -16.01
N GLN A 54 28.63 12.38 -16.28
CA GLN A 54 29.40 13.38 -15.54
C GLN A 54 28.62 13.96 -14.35
N ASP A 55 27.33 13.65 -14.23
CA ASP A 55 26.53 14.18 -13.15
C ASP A 55 26.90 13.56 -11.80
N GLU A 56 27.02 14.45 -10.82
CA GLU A 56 27.31 14.13 -9.42
C GLU A 56 26.27 14.78 -8.51
N PHE A 57 25.89 14.05 -7.46
CA PHE A 57 24.95 14.47 -6.43
C PHE A 57 25.48 14.13 -5.03
N ASP A 58 25.05 14.89 -4.03
CA ASP A 58 25.33 14.53 -2.63
C ASP A 58 24.61 13.24 -2.27
N PHE A 59 23.32 13.22 -2.53
CA PHE A 59 22.44 12.13 -2.16
C PHE A 59 21.66 11.65 -3.37
N VAL A 60 21.65 10.33 -3.58
CA VAL A 60 20.81 9.68 -4.59
C VAL A 60 19.83 8.76 -3.89
N ILE A 61 18.54 9.03 -4.08
CA ILE A 61 17.42 8.25 -3.57
C ILE A 61 16.93 7.33 -4.70
N ILE A 62 17.05 6.02 -4.50
CA ILE A 62 16.57 5.02 -5.45
C ILE A 62 15.13 4.66 -5.10
N GLY A 63 14.18 5.15 -5.90
CA GLY A 63 12.74 4.98 -5.71
C GLY A 63 12.08 6.23 -5.13
N GLY A 64 11.18 6.84 -5.89
CA GLY A 64 10.34 7.96 -5.49
C GLY A 64 9.05 7.52 -4.79
N GLY A 65 9.11 6.41 -4.04
CA GLY A 65 7.95 5.81 -3.36
C GLY A 65 7.50 6.56 -2.10
N SER A 66 6.74 5.91 -1.21
CA SER A 66 6.26 6.51 0.04
C SER A 66 7.40 7.10 0.87
N ALA A 67 8.38 6.27 1.28
CA ALA A 67 9.52 6.73 2.06
C ALA A 67 10.44 7.66 1.25
N GLY A 68 10.75 7.29 0.00
CA GLY A 68 11.61 8.07 -0.89
C GLY A 68 11.15 9.52 -1.08
N SER A 69 9.84 9.73 -1.19
CA SER A 69 9.26 11.08 -1.32
C SER A 69 9.48 11.94 -0.08
N VAL A 70 9.31 11.35 1.12
CA VAL A 70 9.55 12.04 2.40
C VAL A 70 11.04 12.39 2.56
N ILE A 71 11.93 11.45 2.22
CA ILE A 71 13.38 11.65 2.31
C ILE A 71 13.82 12.79 1.37
N ALA A 72 13.34 12.80 0.14
CA ALA A 72 13.63 13.84 -0.84
C ALA A 72 13.20 15.23 -0.35
N ASN A 73 12.00 15.32 0.22
CA ASN A 73 11.49 16.55 0.82
C ASN A 73 12.38 17.01 1.98
N LYS A 74 12.70 16.12 2.92
CA LYS A 74 13.45 16.48 4.12
C LYS A 74 14.90 16.87 3.82
N LEU A 75 15.61 16.10 3.00
CA LEU A 75 17.01 16.39 2.67
C LEU A 75 17.17 17.67 1.84
N SER A 76 16.21 17.97 0.96
CA SER A 76 16.24 19.18 0.14
C SER A 76 15.96 20.47 0.92
N GLU A 77 15.55 20.40 2.19
CA GLU A 77 15.48 21.58 3.07
C GLU A 77 16.86 22.26 3.23
N ASN A 78 17.95 21.49 3.11
CA ASN A 78 19.30 22.05 3.09
C ASN A 78 19.68 22.46 1.66
N PRO A 79 19.73 23.76 1.32
CA PRO A 79 20.00 24.22 -0.04
C PRO A 79 21.42 23.93 -0.51
N LYS A 80 22.33 23.51 0.39
CA LYS A 80 23.71 23.14 0.05
C LYS A 80 23.84 21.70 -0.43
N TRP A 81 22.80 20.89 -0.30
CA TRP A 81 22.82 19.48 -0.73
C TRP A 81 22.09 19.31 -2.04
N LYS A 82 22.75 18.69 -3.01
CA LYS A 82 22.16 18.35 -4.31
C LYS A 82 21.58 16.94 -4.24
N ILE A 83 20.25 16.85 -4.35
CA ILE A 83 19.48 15.61 -4.17
C ILE A 83 18.98 15.13 -5.53
N LEU A 84 19.14 13.83 -5.82
CA LEU A 84 18.52 13.18 -6.97
C LEU A 84 17.56 12.08 -6.52
N VAL A 85 16.36 12.07 -7.06
CA VAL A 85 15.40 10.96 -6.98
C VAL A 85 15.36 10.24 -8.32
N LEU A 86 15.63 8.94 -8.31
CA LEU A 86 15.49 8.06 -9.48
C LEU A 86 14.23 7.21 -9.33
N GLU A 87 13.21 7.45 -10.15
CA GLU A 87 11.95 6.71 -10.14
C GLU A 87 11.77 5.95 -11.46
N ALA A 88 11.53 4.64 -11.38
CA ALA A 88 11.38 3.79 -12.55
C ALA A 88 10.04 4.02 -13.29
N GLY A 89 9.03 4.54 -12.61
CA GLY A 89 7.73 4.89 -13.16
C GLY A 89 7.61 6.33 -13.64
N LYS A 90 6.38 6.68 -14.02
CA LYS A 90 5.98 8.03 -14.49
C LYS A 90 5.32 8.83 -13.37
N ILE A 91 4.90 10.06 -13.68
CA ILE A 91 3.89 10.75 -12.88
C ILE A 91 2.59 9.91 -12.86
N PRO A 92 1.91 9.78 -11.70
CA PRO A 92 0.62 9.08 -11.61
C PRO A 92 -0.43 9.62 -12.59
N SER A 93 -1.22 8.71 -13.17
CA SER A 93 -2.31 9.06 -14.10
C SER A 93 -3.53 9.61 -13.37
N LEU A 94 -4.51 10.15 -14.12
CA LEU A 94 -5.74 10.68 -13.52
C LEU A 94 -6.48 9.63 -12.70
N ASP A 95 -6.48 8.37 -13.15
CA ASP A 95 -7.20 7.29 -12.48
C ASP A 95 -6.65 7.05 -11.07
N THR A 96 -5.35 7.28 -10.85
CA THR A 96 -4.74 7.19 -9.51
C THR A 96 -5.30 8.23 -8.54
N GLU A 97 -5.83 9.34 -9.04
CA GLU A 97 -6.33 10.43 -8.20
C GLU A 97 -7.71 10.16 -7.61
N LEU A 98 -8.48 9.26 -8.25
CA LEU A 98 -9.83 8.89 -7.88
C LEU A 98 -9.77 7.71 -6.90
N PRO A 99 -10.14 7.89 -5.62
CA PRO A 99 -10.08 6.81 -4.63
C PRO A 99 -10.86 5.55 -5.01
N SER A 100 -12.03 5.70 -5.64
CA SER A 100 -12.92 4.58 -6.01
C SER A 100 -12.35 3.65 -7.07
N LEU A 101 -11.35 4.12 -7.82
CA LEU A 101 -10.70 3.37 -8.91
C LEU A 101 -9.55 2.48 -8.42
N LEU A 102 -9.35 2.36 -7.10
CA LEU A 102 -8.29 1.55 -6.46
C LEU A 102 -7.97 0.24 -7.20
N PHE A 103 -8.98 -0.59 -7.43
CA PHE A 103 -8.75 -1.91 -8.02
C PHE A 103 -8.44 -1.84 -9.51
N SER A 104 -8.92 -0.84 -10.25
CA SER A 104 -8.56 -0.67 -11.66
C SER A 104 -7.12 -0.22 -11.90
N LEU A 105 -6.38 0.15 -10.86
CA LEU A 105 -4.96 0.53 -10.93
C LEU A 105 -4.01 -0.67 -10.92
N GLN A 106 -4.51 -1.88 -10.67
CA GLN A 106 -3.69 -3.09 -10.67
C GLN A 106 -3.60 -3.67 -12.08
N GLN A 107 -2.51 -4.38 -12.39
CA GLN A 107 -2.27 -4.92 -13.73
C GLN A 107 -2.16 -3.85 -14.84
N THR A 108 -1.86 -2.60 -14.47
CA THR A 108 -1.62 -1.48 -15.39
C THR A 108 -0.14 -1.09 -15.46
N ALA A 109 0.21 -0.04 -16.20
CA ALA A 109 1.58 0.46 -16.28
C ALA A 109 2.09 1.08 -14.97
N GLU A 110 1.17 1.53 -14.11
CA GLU A 110 1.43 2.05 -12.75
C GLU A 110 1.62 0.93 -11.72
N ASP A 111 1.49 -0.34 -12.11
CA ASP A 111 1.75 -1.51 -11.29
C ASP A 111 2.99 -2.25 -11.80
N TRP A 112 3.85 -2.73 -10.89
CA TRP A 112 4.91 -3.68 -11.21
C TRP A 112 4.39 -5.07 -11.56
N GLN A 113 3.16 -5.40 -11.12
CA GLN A 113 2.43 -6.62 -11.45
C GLN A 113 3.18 -7.88 -11.00
N TYR A 114 3.66 -7.90 -9.75
CA TYR A 114 4.36 -9.08 -9.23
C TYR A 114 3.39 -10.22 -8.93
N ASP A 115 3.90 -11.45 -9.05
CA ASP A 115 3.24 -12.67 -8.58
C ASP A 115 4.19 -13.39 -7.63
N THR A 116 3.63 -14.05 -6.62
CA THR A 116 4.40 -14.99 -5.81
C THR A 116 4.79 -16.21 -6.63
N GLU A 117 5.79 -16.96 -6.16
CA GLU A 117 5.97 -18.35 -6.57
C GLU A 117 4.86 -19.21 -5.95
N PRO A 118 4.51 -20.37 -6.56
CA PRO A 118 3.45 -21.23 -6.07
C PRO A 118 3.76 -21.76 -4.66
N ASN A 119 2.73 -21.84 -3.83
CA ASN A 119 2.83 -22.33 -2.46
C ASN A 119 1.74 -23.40 -2.23
N PRO A 120 2.07 -24.60 -1.71
CA PRO A 120 1.07 -25.64 -1.43
C PRO A 120 0.06 -25.26 -0.33
N ASN A 121 0.33 -24.22 0.44
CA ASN A 121 -0.50 -23.81 1.58
C ASN A 121 -1.35 -22.56 1.32
N ALA A 122 -1.22 -21.85 0.19
CA ALA A 122 -1.90 -20.58 -0.01
C ALA A 122 -2.23 -20.28 -1.47
N CYS A 123 -3.26 -19.47 -1.70
CA CYS A 123 -3.71 -19.02 -3.02
C CYS A 123 -4.04 -20.17 -4.00
N LEU A 124 -4.46 -21.34 -3.49
CA LEU A 124 -4.77 -22.53 -4.30
C LEU A 124 -6.00 -22.34 -5.21
N GLY A 125 -6.89 -21.42 -4.85
CA GLY A 125 -8.07 -20.99 -5.61
C GLY A 125 -7.81 -19.82 -6.55
N ILE A 126 -6.55 -19.39 -6.70
CA ILE A 126 -6.12 -18.28 -7.57
C ILE A 126 -5.52 -18.83 -8.87
N LYS A 127 -5.69 -18.13 -9.98
CA LYS A 127 -5.13 -18.49 -11.30
C LYS A 127 -3.62 -18.66 -11.20
N GLY A 128 -3.12 -19.81 -11.67
CA GLY A 128 -1.70 -20.18 -11.58
C GLY A 128 -1.24 -20.62 -10.18
N ASN A 129 -2.13 -20.72 -9.19
CA ASN A 129 -1.83 -21.01 -7.79
C ASN A 129 -0.78 -20.05 -7.20
N ARG A 130 -0.87 -18.78 -7.57
CA ARG A 130 0.05 -17.70 -7.18
C ARG A 130 -0.76 -16.53 -6.64
N CYS A 131 -0.28 -15.89 -5.59
CA CYS A 131 -0.89 -14.67 -5.10
C CYS A 131 -0.38 -13.48 -5.92
N ARG A 132 -1.27 -12.59 -6.35
CA ARG A 132 -0.90 -11.35 -7.03
C ARG A 132 -0.48 -10.29 -6.03
N TRP A 133 0.69 -9.72 -6.25
CA TRP A 133 1.32 -8.71 -5.39
C TRP A 133 1.54 -7.40 -6.16
N PRO A 134 0.48 -6.60 -6.40
CA PRO A 134 0.62 -5.30 -7.04
C PRO A 134 1.54 -4.40 -6.22
N ARG A 135 2.38 -3.59 -6.88
CA ARG A 135 3.23 -2.54 -6.28
C ARG A 135 3.22 -1.32 -7.19
N GLY A 136 3.07 -0.12 -6.62
CA GLY A 136 3.07 1.10 -7.41
C GLY A 136 4.41 1.35 -8.12
N LYS A 137 4.33 1.66 -9.42
CA LYS A 137 5.42 2.00 -10.34
C LYS A 137 5.17 3.38 -10.94
N CYS A 138 5.25 4.39 -10.09
CA CYS A 138 5.08 5.80 -10.42
C CYS A 138 5.63 6.64 -9.27
N LEU A 139 5.77 7.96 -9.46
CA LEU A 139 6.10 8.86 -8.36
C LEU A 139 5.04 8.74 -7.24
N GLY A 140 5.49 8.68 -5.98
CA GLY A 140 4.68 8.28 -4.82
C GLY A 140 4.60 6.76 -4.59
N GLY A 141 5.00 5.95 -5.56
CA GLY A 141 5.05 4.49 -5.49
C GLY A 141 3.72 3.88 -5.10
N SER A 142 3.74 2.93 -4.16
CA SER A 142 2.52 2.22 -3.74
C SER A 142 1.48 3.13 -3.08
N SER A 143 1.84 4.32 -2.57
CA SER A 143 0.85 5.28 -2.05
C SER A 143 -0.07 5.83 -3.14
N SER A 144 0.33 5.77 -4.41
CA SER A 144 -0.47 6.22 -5.55
C SER A 144 -1.52 5.19 -5.99
N ILE A 145 -1.39 3.93 -5.56
CA ILE A 145 -2.32 2.84 -5.92
C ILE A 145 -2.90 2.10 -4.70
N ASN A 146 -2.76 2.64 -3.48
CA ASN A 146 -3.20 1.96 -2.25
C ASN A 146 -4.68 2.22 -1.91
N ALA A 147 -5.16 1.71 -0.78
CA ALA A 147 -6.51 1.94 -0.30
C ALA A 147 -6.73 3.27 0.45
N ASN A 148 -5.79 4.22 0.41
CA ASN A 148 -5.76 5.48 1.20
C ASN A 148 -5.80 5.34 2.73
N LEU A 149 -6.06 4.15 3.28
CA LEU A 149 -6.15 3.92 4.72
C LEU A 149 -4.87 4.37 5.43
N TYR A 150 -5.05 5.19 6.47
CA TYR A 150 -3.98 5.69 7.32
C TYR A 150 -4.12 5.09 8.72
N VAL A 151 -3.24 4.12 9.02
CA VAL A 151 -3.16 3.48 10.33
C VAL A 151 -1.72 3.59 10.81
N ARG A 152 -1.49 4.21 11.97
CA ARG A 152 -0.14 4.39 12.53
C ARG A 152 0.54 3.10 12.97
N ALA A 153 -0.28 2.08 13.26
CA ALA A 153 0.05 0.84 13.96
C ALA A 153 0.07 0.91 15.48
N ASN A 154 0.11 -0.27 16.13
CA ASN A 154 -0.01 -0.37 17.58
C ASN A 154 1.33 -0.02 18.23
N LYS A 155 1.31 0.70 19.35
CA LYS A 155 2.54 1.08 20.08
C LYS A 155 3.46 -0.10 20.35
N LYS A 156 2.89 -1.28 20.66
CA LYS A 156 3.63 -2.49 20.96
C LYS A 156 4.47 -2.98 19.77
N ASP A 157 4.07 -2.69 18.53
CA ASP A 157 4.85 -3.07 17.35
C ASP A 157 6.23 -2.40 17.38
N PHE A 158 6.26 -1.09 17.66
CA PHE A 158 7.46 -0.28 17.74
C PHE A 158 8.29 -0.60 18.98
N ASP A 159 7.62 -0.80 20.13
CA ASP A 159 8.31 -1.21 21.36
C ASP A 159 9.00 -2.57 21.19
N LEU A 160 8.41 -3.50 20.43
CA LEU A 160 9.05 -4.77 20.07
C LEU A 160 10.25 -4.57 19.13
N TRP A 161 10.21 -3.59 18.22
CA TRP A 161 11.38 -3.26 17.41
C TRP A 161 12.54 -2.76 18.28
N ALA A 162 12.26 -1.86 19.24
CA ALA A 162 13.26 -1.37 20.17
C ALA A 162 13.81 -2.49 21.06
N ALA A 163 12.94 -3.34 21.61
CA ALA A 163 13.32 -4.48 22.44
C ALA A 163 14.17 -5.51 21.69
N ALA A 164 14.07 -5.58 20.36
CA ALA A 164 14.94 -6.39 19.50
C ALA A 164 16.34 -5.77 19.27
N GLY A 165 16.71 -4.73 20.01
CA GLY A 165 18.02 -4.07 19.94
C GLY A 165 18.06 -2.84 19.02
N ASN A 166 16.91 -2.34 18.57
CA ASN A 166 16.83 -1.17 17.69
C ASN A 166 16.51 0.09 18.50
N GLU A 167 17.48 0.59 19.26
CA GLU A 167 17.29 1.76 20.13
C GLU A 167 16.69 2.96 19.38
N GLY A 168 15.76 3.65 20.05
CA GLY A 168 15.04 4.81 19.54
C GLY A 168 13.89 4.48 18.59
N TRP A 169 13.58 3.21 18.33
CA TRP A 169 12.45 2.77 17.50
C TRP A 169 11.18 2.41 18.28
N ASP A 170 11.15 2.66 19.58
CA ASP A 170 9.95 2.58 20.41
C ASP A 170 8.92 3.64 20.03
N TYR A 171 7.66 3.45 20.46
CA TYR A 171 6.57 4.31 20.04
C TYR A 171 6.77 5.79 20.45
N GLU A 172 7.29 6.02 21.66
CA GLU A 172 7.54 7.37 22.18
C GLU A 172 8.54 8.12 21.30
N SER A 173 9.65 7.47 20.97
CA SER A 173 10.71 8.02 20.12
C SER A 173 10.25 8.33 18.69
N ILE A 174 9.35 7.52 18.13
CA ILE A 174 8.88 7.69 16.74
C ILE A 174 7.66 8.62 16.60
N LEU A 175 6.91 8.86 17.68
CA LEU A 175 5.66 9.62 17.64
C LEU A 175 5.82 11.03 17.04
N LYS A 176 6.94 11.71 17.34
CA LYS A 176 7.23 13.04 16.79
C LYS A 176 7.29 13.03 15.25
N TYR A 177 7.89 11.99 14.66
CA TYR A 177 8.05 11.88 13.21
C TYR A 177 6.73 11.55 12.52
N LEU A 178 5.84 10.79 13.16
CA LEU A 178 4.46 10.63 12.70
C LEU A 178 3.73 11.98 12.70
N LYS A 179 3.80 12.73 13.80
CA LYS A 179 3.13 14.03 13.90
C LYS A 179 3.68 15.08 12.92
N GLU A 180 4.97 15.07 12.62
CA GLU A 180 5.57 16.02 11.68
C GLU A 180 5.06 15.88 10.24
N ILE A 181 4.76 14.66 9.79
CA ILE A 181 4.31 14.43 8.41
C ILE A 181 2.81 14.65 8.22
N GLU A 182 2.03 14.61 9.30
CA GLU A 182 0.57 14.62 9.28
C GLU A 182 -0.04 16.03 9.26
N ASP A 183 -1.16 16.16 8.55
CA ASP A 183 -2.04 17.31 8.60
C ASP A 183 -3.48 16.85 8.80
N LEU A 184 -3.93 16.75 10.06
CA LEU A 184 -5.30 16.37 10.38
C LEU A 184 -6.28 17.49 9.99
N GLN A 185 -7.12 17.18 9.00
CA GLN A 185 -8.12 18.10 8.44
C GLN A 185 -9.57 17.67 8.74
N ALA A 186 -9.76 16.44 9.26
CA ALA A 186 -11.09 15.90 9.58
C ALA A 186 -11.81 16.79 10.62
N PRO A 187 -12.98 17.39 10.29
CA PRO A 187 -13.68 18.31 11.19
C PRO A 187 -14.05 17.68 12.54
N ASP A 188 -14.50 16.43 12.55
CA ASP A 188 -14.96 15.74 13.76
C ASP A 188 -13.80 15.33 14.68
N LEU A 189 -12.58 15.31 14.16
CA LEU A 189 -11.36 15.04 14.91
C LEU A 189 -10.49 16.29 15.07
N ILE A 190 -10.99 17.49 14.69
CA ILE A 190 -10.16 18.69 14.59
C ILE A 190 -9.52 19.10 15.91
N ASN A 191 -10.07 18.68 17.06
CA ASN A 191 -9.53 18.94 18.39
C ASN A 191 -8.67 17.79 18.96
N SER A 192 -8.49 16.70 18.20
CA SER A 192 -7.66 15.57 18.63
C SER A 192 -6.20 15.99 18.76
N GLU A 193 -5.55 15.63 19.87
CA GLU A 193 -4.11 15.83 20.08
C GLU A 193 -3.28 14.61 19.64
N ASN A 194 -3.95 13.55 19.20
CA ASN A 194 -3.29 12.31 18.79
C ASN A 194 -2.51 12.50 17.50
N TYR A 195 -3.00 13.33 16.57
CA TYR A 195 -2.43 13.53 15.24
C TYR A 195 -1.71 14.87 15.07
N GLY A 196 -0.81 14.92 14.09
CA GLY A 196 -0.12 16.14 13.68
C GLY A 196 -1.01 17.12 12.91
N ARG A 197 -0.56 18.37 12.82
CA ARG A 197 -1.18 19.44 12.03
C ARG A 197 -0.09 20.22 11.31
N GLY A 198 -0.37 20.68 10.10
CA GLY A 198 0.55 21.50 9.30
C GLY A 198 1.66 20.73 8.59
N GLY A 199 1.66 19.39 8.68
CA GLY A 199 2.52 18.53 7.87
C GLY A 199 2.10 18.50 6.39
N TYR A 200 2.80 17.67 5.61
CA TYR A 200 2.57 17.58 4.17
C TYR A 200 1.45 16.60 3.77
N LEU A 201 1.08 15.67 4.66
CA LEU A 201 0.12 14.59 4.37
C LEU A 201 -1.27 14.91 4.95
N PRO A 202 -2.24 15.31 4.12
CA PRO A 202 -3.59 15.59 4.58
C PRO A 202 -4.30 14.30 5.03
N LEU A 203 -4.89 14.34 6.22
CA LEU A 203 -5.68 13.25 6.80
C LEU A 203 -7.13 13.69 6.99
N ASN A 204 -8.04 12.93 6.38
CA ASN A 204 -9.48 13.14 6.50
C ASN A 204 -10.20 11.83 6.85
N VAL A 205 -11.44 11.94 7.34
CA VAL A 205 -12.32 10.79 7.60
C VAL A 205 -13.52 10.87 6.66
N TYR A 206 -13.89 9.73 6.08
CA TYR A 206 -15.12 9.59 5.30
C TYR A 206 -16.06 8.66 6.04
N HIS A 207 -17.15 9.19 6.58
CA HIS A 207 -18.10 8.36 7.32
C HIS A 207 -19.03 7.65 6.34
N SER A 208 -19.07 6.31 6.41
CA SER A 208 -20.14 5.55 5.78
C SER A 208 -21.42 5.66 6.60
N ASN A 209 -22.55 5.82 5.90
CA ASN A 209 -23.90 5.90 6.45
C ASN A 209 -24.74 4.64 6.16
N GLU A 210 -24.09 3.58 5.70
CA GLU A 210 -24.77 2.33 5.33
C GLU A 210 -25.42 1.66 6.55
N PRO A 211 -26.69 1.19 6.46
CA PRO A 211 -27.35 0.48 7.56
C PRO A 211 -26.55 -0.71 8.09
N ILE A 212 -25.91 -1.46 7.20
CA ILE A 212 -25.06 -2.60 7.55
C ILE A 212 -23.86 -2.20 8.42
N LYS A 213 -23.24 -1.03 8.19
CA LYS A 213 -22.15 -0.55 9.06
C LYS A 213 -22.64 -0.37 10.49
N LYS A 214 -23.77 0.31 10.66
CA LYS A 214 -24.36 0.54 11.99
C LYS A 214 -24.64 -0.78 12.70
N ALA A 215 -25.24 -1.74 12.00
CA ALA A 215 -25.50 -3.07 12.53
C ALA A 215 -24.21 -3.80 12.96
N ILE A 216 -23.15 -3.76 12.14
CA ILE A 216 -21.85 -4.37 12.47
C ILE A 216 -21.23 -3.74 13.71
N VAL A 217 -21.27 -2.40 13.83
CA VAL A 217 -20.72 -1.69 14.99
C VAL A 217 -21.47 -2.04 16.27
N GLU A 218 -22.80 -2.06 16.24
CA GLU A 218 -23.63 -2.44 17.39
C GLU A 218 -23.40 -3.91 17.78
N ALA A 219 -23.29 -4.80 16.79
CA ALA A 219 -22.99 -6.21 16.99
C ALA A 219 -21.61 -6.42 17.61
N ALA A 220 -20.58 -5.77 17.07
CA ALA A 220 -19.21 -5.84 17.58
C ALA A 220 -19.12 -5.34 19.03
N ALA A 221 -19.81 -4.23 19.36
CA ALA A 221 -19.90 -3.73 20.72
C ALA A 221 -20.52 -4.77 21.68
N SER A 222 -21.59 -5.45 21.26
CA SER A 222 -22.21 -6.53 22.05
C SER A 222 -21.30 -7.75 22.26
N LEU A 223 -20.28 -7.92 21.41
CA LEU A 223 -19.25 -8.96 21.49
C LEU A 223 -17.96 -8.47 22.18
N GLY A 224 -17.96 -7.28 22.77
CA GLY A 224 -16.83 -6.73 23.53
C GLY A 224 -15.84 -5.90 22.70
N TYR A 225 -16.19 -5.53 21.46
CA TYR A 225 -15.35 -4.72 20.56
C TYR A 225 -16.09 -3.44 20.13
N PRO A 226 -16.21 -2.43 21.02
CA PRO A 226 -16.90 -1.19 20.71
C PRO A 226 -16.11 -0.33 19.71
N MET A 227 -16.72 0.79 19.27
CA MET A 227 -15.96 1.86 18.62
C MET A 227 -14.90 2.40 19.57
N SER A 228 -13.69 2.65 19.06
CA SER A 228 -12.57 3.21 19.82
C SER A 228 -12.00 4.43 19.10
N SER A 229 -11.33 5.29 19.86
CA SER A 229 -10.65 6.50 19.39
C SER A 229 -9.12 6.40 19.42
N GLU A 230 -8.58 5.28 19.92
CA GLU A 230 -7.14 5.02 19.99
C GLU A 230 -6.74 3.91 19.00
N GLU A 231 -6.12 4.30 17.90
CA GLU A 231 -5.84 3.41 16.77
C GLU A 231 -4.41 2.84 16.77
N PRO A 232 -4.21 1.55 16.39
CA PRO A 232 -5.17 0.44 16.41
C PRO A 232 -5.07 -0.33 17.73
N ASN A 233 -5.92 0.01 18.70
CA ASN A 233 -6.25 -0.87 19.83
C ASN A 233 -7.40 -1.83 19.44
N LEU A 234 -7.81 -2.71 20.36
CA LEU A 234 -9.00 -3.53 20.13
C LEU A 234 -10.25 -2.66 19.95
N GLY A 235 -11.10 -3.01 18.99
CA GLY A 235 -12.34 -2.30 18.69
C GLY A 235 -12.53 -2.00 17.21
N PHE A 236 -13.51 -1.17 16.90
CA PHE A 236 -13.81 -0.69 15.55
C PHE A 236 -13.54 0.81 15.43
N PHE A 237 -13.21 1.26 14.21
CA PHE A 237 -12.73 2.60 13.94
C PHE A 237 -13.25 3.09 12.59
N ASP A 238 -13.60 4.37 12.51
CA ASP A 238 -13.74 5.03 11.22
C ASP A 238 -12.35 5.30 10.64
N ALA A 239 -12.15 4.93 9.39
CA ALA A 239 -10.84 4.97 8.77
C ALA A 239 -10.40 6.41 8.50
N LEU A 240 -9.28 6.83 9.07
CA LEU A 240 -8.52 7.95 8.51
C LEU A 240 -7.98 7.58 7.13
N GLN A 241 -8.00 8.56 6.24
CA GLN A 241 -7.59 8.40 4.85
C GLN A 241 -6.67 9.54 4.41
N THR A 242 -5.69 9.22 3.56
CA THR A 242 -4.80 10.19 2.90
C THR A 242 -5.48 10.78 1.67
N VAL A 243 -6.44 11.67 1.90
CA VAL A 243 -7.29 12.28 0.85
C VAL A 243 -7.48 13.76 1.16
N GLU A 244 -7.43 14.59 0.13
CA GLU A 244 -7.66 16.04 0.18
C GLU A 244 -8.76 16.40 -0.81
N LYS A 245 -9.91 16.87 -0.31
CA LYS A 245 -11.07 17.28 -1.15
C LYS A 245 -11.53 16.19 -2.13
N GLY A 246 -11.59 14.92 -1.69
CA GLY A 246 -12.00 13.78 -2.51
C GLY A 246 -10.95 13.29 -3.51
N ILE A 247 -9.73 13.82 -3.45
CA ILE A 247 -8.61 13.45 -4.31
C ILE A 247 -7.56 12.74 -3.46
N ARG A 248 -7.03 11.63 -3.95
CA ARG A 248 -5.91 10.92 -3.31
C ARG A 248 -4.72 11.86 -3.05
N ALA A 249 -4.21 11.82 -1.83
CA ALA A 249 -2.98 12.48 -1.43
C ALA A 249 -1.83 11.47 -1.37
N ASN A 250 -1.31 11.08 -2.54
CA ASN A 250 -0.14 10.21 -2.62
C ASN A 250 1.13 10.94 -2.14
N ALA A 251 2.15 10.17 -1.74
CA ALA A 251 3.38 10.71 -1.16
C ALA A 251 4.19 11.57 -2.15
N GLY A 252 4.19 11.21 -3.43
CA GLY A 252 4.92 11.96 -4.45
C GLY A 252 4.36 13.38 -4.60
N LYS A 253 3.04 13.50 -4.61
CA LYS A 253 2.35 14.79 -4.63
C LYS A 253 2.52 15.56 -3.31
N ALA A 254 2.31 14.89 -2.19
CA ALA A 254 2.32 15.50 -0.87
C ALA A 254 3.72 16.05 -0.51
N PHE A 255 4.78 15.27 -0.71
CA PHE A 255 6.12 15.62 -0.23
C PHE A 255 7.01 16.22 -1.31
N ILE A 256 7.01 15.69 -2.53
CA ILE A 256 7.85 16.22 -3.62
C ILE A 256 7.10 17.34 -4.37
N GLY A 257 5.85 17.10 -4.74
CA GLY A 257 5.03 18.05 -5.52
C GLY A 257 4.88 19.43 -4.86
N ARG A 258 4.72 19.47 -3.53
CA ARG A 258 4.61 20.72 -2.76
C ARG A 258 5.92 21.51 -2.63
N VAL A 259 7.07 20.91 -2.95
CA VAL A 259 8.41 21.55 -2.89
C VAL A 259 9.18 21.45 -4.21
N LYS A 260 8.46 21.16 -5.31
CA LYS A 260 9.00 20.92 -6.65
C LYS A 260 9.86 22.05 -7.22
N ASP A 261 9.69 23.27 -6.71
CA ASP A 261 10.40 24.46 -7.17
C ASP A 261 11.77 24.65 -6.48
N ARG A 262 12.19 23.74 -5.60
CA ARG A 262 13.52 23.74 -4.98
C ARG A 262 14.60 23.37 -6.00
N GLU A 263 15.49 24.30 -6.33
CA GLU A 263 16.55 24.11 -7.35
C GLU A 263 17.54 22.98 -7.04
N ASN A 264 17.68 22.61 -5.76
CA ASN A 264 18.58 21.54 -5.31
C ASN A 264 17.95 20.14 -5.29
N LEU A 265 16.66 20.01 -5.65
CA LEU A 265 15.95 18.74 -5.75
C LEU A 265 15.70 18.38 -7.22
N VAL A 266 16.38 17.33 -7.68
CA VAL A 266 16.26 16.82 -9.05
C VAL A 266 15.47 15.51 -9.01
N VAL A 267 14.48 15.37 -9.89
CA VAL A 267 13.69 14.15 -10.04
C VAL A 267 13.81 13.64 -11.47
N ALA A 268 14.21 12.38 -11.63
CA ALA A 268 14.26 11.71 -12.92
C ALA A 268 13.28 10.53 -12.92
N LEU A 269 12.31 10.61 -13.83
CA LEU A 269 11.28 9.59 -14.04
C LEU A 269 11.75 8.60 -15.11
N ASN A 270 11.01 7.50 -15.27
CA ASN A 270 11.36 6.41 -16.21
C ASN A 270 12.83 5.95 -16.07
N SER A 271 13.38 6.06 -14.86
CA SER A 271 14.79 5.88 -14.55
C SER A 271 14.98 4.61 -13.75
N PHE A 272 15.33 3.52 -14.44
CA PHE A 272 15.41 2.18 -13.86
C PHE A 272 16.81 1.91 -13.31
N VAL A 273 16.97 1.86 -12.00
CA VAL A 273 18.26 1.56 -11.36
C VAL A 273 18.56 0.06 -11.42
N GLU A 274 19.70 -0.30 -11.99
CA GLU A 274 20.10 -1.69 -12.18
C GLU A 274 20.96 -2.22 -11.03
N LYS A 275 21.91 -1.40 -10.56
CA LYS A 275 22.81 -1.73 -9.44
C LYS A 275 23.51 -0.49 -8.89
N ILE A 276 24.10 -0.67 -7.72
CA ILE A 276 24.97 0.28 -7.03
C ILE A 276 26.43 -0.10 -7.33
N VAL A 277 27.26 0.90 -7.58
CA VAL A 277 28.70 0.72 -7.80
C VAL A 277 29.42 0.85 -6.46
N ILE A 278 30.07 -0.23 -6.02
CA ILE A 278 30.78 -0.31 -4.74
C ILE A 278 32.25 -0.67 -5.04
N ASN A 279 33.19 0.07 -4.47
CA ASN A 279 34.62 -0.17 -4.65
C ASN A 279 35.15 -1.30 -3.72
N GLU A 280 36.42 -1.64 -3.88
CA GLU A 280 37.08 -2.68 -3.06
C GLU A 280 37.14 -2.32 -1.56
N GLN A 281 37.11 -1.03 -1.23
CA GLN A 281 37.07 -0.51 0.14
C GLN A 281 35.65 -0.49 0.73
N LYS A 282 34.68 -1.11 0.01
CA LYS A 282 33.26 -1.21 0.38
C LYS A 282 32.59 0.16 0.53
N GLU A 283 32.92 1.09 -0.34
CA GLU A 283 32.33 2.43 -0.40
C GLU A 283 31.57 2.63 -1.70
N VAL A 284 30.37 3.19 -1.59
CA VAL A 284 29.53 3.52 -2.75
C VAL A 284 30.15 4.64 -3.56
N GLN A 285 30.28 4.44 -4.87
CA GLN A 285 30.83 5.42 -5.82
C GLN A 285 29.75 6.03 -6.72
N GLY A 286 28.66 5.31 -6.95
CA GLY A 286 27.61 5.72 -7.86
C GLY A 286 26.51 4.70 -8.06
N VAL A 287 25.58 5.01 -8.95
CA VAL A 287 24.48 4.11 -9.34
C VAL A 287 24.43 3.97 -10.84
N VAL A 288 24.23 2.73 -11.32
CA VAL A 288 23.99 2.45 -12.74
C VAL A 288 22.49 2.50 -12.99
N VAL A 289 22.07 3.37 -13.89
CA VAL A 289 20.66 3.61 -14.21
C VAL A 289 20.43 3.56 -15.72
N LEU A 290 19.32 2.95 -16.13
CA LEU A 290 18.81 2.98 -17.48
C LEU A 290 17.79 4.11 -17.62
N ILE A 291 18.07 5.08 -18.48
CA ILE A 291 17.20 6.21 -18.83
C ILE A 291 17.11 6.30 -20.35
N ASP A 292 15.90 6.31 -20.93
CA ASP A 292 15.70 6.38 -22.39
C ASP A 292 16.53 5.35 -23.18
N ASN A 293 16.61 4.11 -22.68
CA ASN A 293 17.44 3.02 -23.20
C ASN A 293 18.96 3.28 -23.18
N LYS A 294 19.43 4.34 -22.53
CA LYS A 294 20.85 4.63 -22.30
C LYS A 294 21.21 4.28 -20.87
N ARG A 295 22.27 3.48 -20.73
CA ARG A 295 22.84 3.15 -19.44
C ARG A 295 23.88 4.20 -19.08
N ILE A 296 23.65 4.90 -17.98
CA ILE A 296 24.57 5.90 -17.44
C ILE A 296 24.92 5.58 -15.98
N THR A 297 26.04 6.12 -15.51
CA THR A 297 26.47 6.02 -14.11
C THR A 297 26.42 7.40 -13.47
N ILE A 298 25.57 7.56 -12.45
CA ILE A 298 25.49 8.79 -11.66
C ILE A 298 26.45 8.69 -10.47
N LYS A 299 27.32 9.67 -10.30
CA LYS A 299 28.30 9.72 -9.19
C LYS A 299 27.63 10.21 -7.90
N VAL A 300 28.09 9.68 -6.77
CA VAL A 300 27.55 10.01 -5.45
C VAL A 300 28.65 10.44 -4.51
N ARG A 301 28.49 11.64 -3.91
CA ARG A 301 29.46 12.22 -2.99
C ARG A 301 29.24 11.85 -1.53
N LYS A 302 27.98 11.70 -1.09
CA LYS A 302 27.65 11.43 0.32
C LYS A 302 27.03 10.07 0.50
N GLU A 303 25.76 9.86 0.16
CA GLU A 303 25.10 8.56 0.39
C GLU A 303 24.15 8.18 -0.74
N VAL A 304 24.07 6.87 -1.02
CA VAL A 304 22.93 6.28 -1.71
C VAL A 304 21.91 5.82 -0.67
N ILE A 305 20.65 6.21 -0.89
CA ILE A 305 19.52 5.77 -0.09
C ILE A 305 18.62 4.89 -0.96
N VAL A 306 18.52 3.61 -0.60
CA VAL A 306 17.62 2.67 -1.26
C VAL A 306 16.23 2.79 -0.64
N SER A 307 15.24 3.18 -1.44
CA SER A 307 13.84 3.37 -1.05
C SER A 307 12.88 2.76 -2.08
N ALA A 308 13.30 1.67 -2.72
CA ALA A 308 12.60 1.00 -3.81
C ALA A 308 11.49 0.03 -3.32
N GLY A 309 11.32 -0.09 -2.00
CA GLY A 309 10.33 -0.93 -1.34
C GLY A 309 10.76 -2.39 -1.18
N SER A 310 9.97 -3.14 -0.41
CA SER A 310 10.29 -4.49 0.09
C SER A 310 10.57 -5.57 -0.95
N LEU A 311 10.35 -5.31 -2.24
CA LEU A 311 10.64 -6.26 -3.31
C LEU A 311 11.86 -5.83 -4.15
N ASN A 312 11.94 -4.54 -4.48
CA ASN A 312 12.99 -4.04 -5.36
C ASN A 312 14.27 -3.66 -4.60
N SER A 313 14.16 -3.19 -3.34
CA SER A 313 15.33 -2.88 -2.50
C SER A 313 16.26 -4.08 -2.30
N PRO A 314 15.78 -5.28 -1.89
CA PRO A 314 16.65 -6.45 -1.81
C PRO A 314 17.17 -6.91 -3.18
N GLN A 315 16.39 -6.73 -4.26
CA GLN A 315 16.85 -7.04 -5.62
C GLN A 315 18.04 -6.17 -6.03
N ILE A 316 17.95 -4.85 -5.84
CA ILE A 316 19.03 -3.90 -6.16
C ILE A 316 20.27 -4.22 -5.34
N LEU A 317 20.14 -4.48 -4.04
CA LEU A 317 21.27 -4.86 -3.19
C LEU A 317 21.95 -6.16 -3.68
N MET A 318 21.17 -7.21 -3.95
CA MET A 318 21.71 -8.48 -4.45
C MET A 318 22.40 -8.33 -5.82
N LEU A 319 21.83 -7.54 -6.73
CA LEU A 319 22.43 -7.23 -8.03
C LEU A 319 23.73 -6.40 -7.91
N SER A 320 23.90 -5.73 -6.77
CA SER A 320 25.12 -4.97 -6.40
C SER A 320 26.14 -5.83 -5.64
N GLY A 321 25.91 -7.14 -5.51
CA GLY A 321 26.80 -8.06 -4.79
C GLY A 321 26.63 -8.05 -3.27
N VAL A 322 25.57 -7.43 -2.75
CA VAL A 322 25.25 -7.39 -1.31
C VAL A 322 24.05 -8.29 -1.03
N GLY A 323 24.28 -9.46 -0.45
CA GLY A 323 23.23 -10.44 -0.19
C GLY A 323 23.75 -11.84 0.09
N PRO A 324 22.87 -12.87 0.09
CA PRO A 324 23.23 -14.20 0.55
C PRO A 324 24.30 -14.83 -0.34
N LYS A 325 25.50 -15.05 0.20
CA LYS A 325 26.68 -15.52 -0.54
C LYS A 325 26.42 -16.72 -1.45
N GLU A 326 25.72 -17.72 -0.94
CA GLU A 326 25.46 -18.96 -1.69
C GLU A 326 24.46 -18.74 -2.84
N HIS A 327 23.49 -17.84 -2.67
CA HIS A 327 22.58 -17.46 -3.75
C HIS A 327 23.32 -16.67 -4.84
N LEU A 328 24.11 -15.66 -4.44
CA LEU A 328 24.88 -14.82 -5.37
C LEU A 328 25.88 -15.62 -6.21
N LYS A 329 26.61 -16.57 -5.60
CA LYS A 329 27.49 -17.50 -6.34
C LYS A 329 26.72 -18.31 -7.38
N LYS A 330 25.56 -18.86 -6.98
CA LYS A 330 24.76 -19.73 -7.86
C LYS A 330 24.31 -19.02 -9.13
N ILE A 331 24.01 -17.73 -9.06
CA ILE A 331 23.58 -16.90 -10.20
C ILE A 331 24.75 -16.17 -10.89
N GLY A 332 25.98 -16.33 -10.40
CA GLY A 332 27.20 -15.75 -10.98
C GLY A 332 27.35 -14.25 -10.77
N ILE A 333 27.02 -13.76 -9.57
CA ILE A 333 27.26 -12.37 -9.15
C ILE A 333 28.43 -12.34 -8.17
N ASP A 334 29.36 -11.40 -8.38
CA ASP A 334 30.48 -11.17 -7.49
C ASP A 334 29.99 -10.68 -6.12
N ILE A 335 30.51 -11.31 -5.06
CA ILE A 335 30.08 -11.05 -3.69
C ILE A 335 30.91 -9.90 -3.12
N VAL A 336 30.26 -8.78 -2.86
CA VAL A 336 30.82 -7.63 -2.14
C VAL A 336 30.66 -7.83 -0.64
N GLN A 337 29.47 -8.26 -0.21
CA GLN A 337 29.14 -8.44 1.19
C GLN A 337 28.07 -9.53 1.39
N ASP A 338 28.37 -10.48 2.27
CA ASP A 338 27.44 -11.53 2.67
C ASP A 338 26.48 -11.00 3.74
N LEU A 339 25.20 -10.87 3.39
CA LEU A 339 24.12 -10.44 4.26
C LEU A 339 22.84 -11.20 3.95
N PRO A 340 21.92 -11.35 4.91
CA PRO A 340 20.64 -12.05 4.73
C PRO A 340 19.61 -11.21 3.95
N VAL A 341 20.04 -10.49 2.91
CA VAL A 341 19.16 -9.69 2.05
C VAL A 341 18.14 -10.58 1.38
N GLY A 342 16.88 -10.15 1.40
CA GLY A 342 15.73 -10.87 0.86
C GLY A 342 15.07 -11.81 1.86
N GLU A 343 15.69 -12.15 2.98
CA GLU A 343 15.08 -13.00 4.01
C GLU A 343 14.10 -12.20 4.91
N ASN A 344 13.36 -12.89 5.79
CA ASN A 344 12.40 -12.26 6.73
C ASN A 344 11.24 -11.48 6.05
N LEU A 345 10.92 -11.82 4.80
CA LEU A 345 9.77 -11.23 4.11
C LEU A 345 8.49 -11.57 4.89
N GLN A 346 7.72 -10.54 5.20
CA GLN A 346 6.44 -10.65 5.90
C GLN A 346 5.39 -9.90 5.12
N ASP A 347 4.14 -10.35 5.21
CA ASP A 347 3.00 -9.64 4.67
C ASP A 347 1.73 -10.09 5.42
N HIS A 348 0.72 -9.24 5.40
CA HIS A 348 -0.58 -9.51 5.99
C HIS A 348 -1.41 -10.39 5.05
N ALA A 349 -1.48 -11.69 5.36
CA ALA A 349 -2.37 -12.62 4.67
C ALA A 349 -3.83 -12.40 5.08
N ALA A 350 -4.74 -12.46 4.11
CA ALA A 350 -6.17 -12.23 4.28
C ALA A 350 -6.99 -13.38 3.68
N HIS A 351 -8.17 -13.64 4.25
CA HIS A 351 -9.13 -14.60 3.70
C HIS A 351 -10.35 -13.88 3.12
N VAL A 352 -10.65 -14.11 1.83
CA VAL A 352 -11.74 -13.42 1.12
C VAL A 352 -12.96 -14.30 0.80
N GLY A 353 -13.07 -15.44 1.51
CA GLY A 353 -14.11 -16.45 1.27
C GLY A 353 -15.42 -16.27 2.06
N ILE A 354 -15.48 -15.34 3.03
CA ILE A 354 -16.73 -15.04 3.72
C ILE A 354 -17.56 -14.10 2.85
N TYR A 355 -18.48 -14.67 2.07
CA TYR A 355 -19.40 -13.95 1.19
C TYR A 355 -20.83 -14.05 1.70
N ILE A 356 -21.50 -12.92 1.85
CA ILE A 356 -22.80 -12.82 2.52
C ILE A 356 -23.80 -12.15 1.59
N ALA A 357 -24.96 -12.77 1.36
CA ALA A 357 -26.11 -12.09 0.81
C ALA A 357 -26.86 -11.34 1.91
N LEU A 358 -27.34 -10.14 1.58
CA LEU A 358 -28.08 -9.27 2.50
C LEU A 358 -29.46 -8.95 1.93
N SER A 359 -30.38 -8.49 2.80
CA SER A 359 -31.62 -7.89 2.32
C SER A 359 -31.38 -6.48 1.74
N ASP A 360 -32.32 -5.97 0.94
CA ASP A 360 -32.19 -4.64 0.30
C ASP A 360 -32.16 -3.51 1.34
N GLU A 361 -32.70 -3.71 2.56
CA GLU A 361 -32.66 -2.75 3.67
C GLU A 361 -31.28 -2.61 4.33
N ALA A 362 -30.33 -3.49 4.00
CA ALA A 362 -28.98 -3.45 4.54
C ALA A 362 -28.11 -2.35 3.91
N VAL A 363 -28.53 -1.84 2.74
CA VAL A 363 -27.77 -0.88 1.93
C VAL A 363 -28.61 0.35 1.61
N LEU A 364 -27.94 1.47 1.35
CA LEU A 364 -28.60 2.66 0.83
C LEU A 364 -29.05 2.43 -0.62
N PRO A 365 -30.16 3.07 -1.06
CA PRO A 365 -30.57 3.01 -2.44
C PRO A 365 -29.48 3.54 -3.37
N LYS A 366 -29.26 2.83 -4.49
CA LYS A 366 -28.25 3.21 -5.47
C LYS A 366 -28.54 4.61 -6.06
N GLY A 367 -27.52 5.45 -6.04
CA GLY A 367 -27.54 6.78 -6.66
C GLY A 367 -27.58 6.75 -8.18
N ASN A 368 -27.79 7.92 -8.79
CA ASN A 368 -27.64 8.11 -10.23
C ASN A 368 -26.17 8.40 -10.54
N ILE A 369 -25.55 7.53 -11.35
CA ILE A 369 -24.13 7.66 -11.70
C ILE A 369 -23.75 9.00 -12.34
N ILE A 370 -24.65 9.63 -13.11
CA ILE A 370 -24.40 10.93 -13.72
C ILE A 370 -24.35 12.03 -12.66
N ASP A 371 -25.26 11.96 -11.68
CA ASP A 371 -25.28 12.89 -10.56
C ASP A 371 -24.05 12.70 -9.66
N ASP A 372 -23.65 11.45 -9.40
CA ASP A 372 -22.46 11.12 -8.62
C ASP A 372 -21.18 11.65 -9.30
N LEU A 373 -21.05 11.46 -10.62
CA LEU A 373 -19.94 12.01 -11.39
C LEU A 373 -19.95 13.54 -11.39
N TYR A 374 -21.12 14.16 -11.57
CA TYR A 374 -21.25 15.61 -11.53
C TYR A 374 -20.85 16.18 -10.16
N GLN A 375 -21.37 15.61 -9.07
CA GLN A 375 -21.00 15.99 -7.70
C GLN A 375 -19.49 15.83 -7.46
N TYR A 376 -18.89 14.75 -7.95
CA TYR A 376 -17.46 14.52 -7.79
C TYR A 376 -16.63 15.55 -8.53
N PHE A 377 -16.82 15.71 -9.85
CA PHE A 377 -16.00 16.64 -10.62
C PHE A 377 -16.20 18.08 -10.18
N MET A 378 -17.42 18.47 -9.79
CA MET A 378 -17.70 19.86 -9.39
C MET A 378 -17.36 20.17 -7.93
N GLN A 379 -17.44 19.20 -7.02
CA GLN A 379 -17.38 19.45 -5.58
C GLN A 379 -16.37 18.58 -4.82
N GLY A 380 -15.77 17.57 -5.45
CA GLY A 380 -14.89 16.59 -4.80
C GLY A 380 -15.63 15.71 -3.78
N LYS A 381 -16.92 15.46 -4.00
CA LYS A 381 -17.82 14.73 -3.10
C LYS A 381 -18.53 13.57 -3.81
N GLY A 382 -19.12 12.70 -3.02
CA GLY A 382 -19.89 11.56 -3.51
C GLY A 382 -19.03 10.30 -3.68
N PRO A 383 -19.65 9.19 -4.12
CA PRO A 383 -19.06 7.84 -4.07
C PRO A 383 -17.73 7.67 -4.83
N VAL A 384 -17.47 8.51 -5.84
CA VAL A 384 -16.21 8.48 -6.60
C VAL A 384 -15.01 8.95 -5.76
N GLY A 385 -15.25 9.86 -4.81
CA GLY A 385 -14.24 10.34 -3.87
C GLY A 385 -13.99 9.39 -2.70
N GLU A 386 -14.79 8.33 -2.57
CA GLU A 386 -14.62 7.29 -1.56
C GLU A 386 -13.82 6.12 -2.13
N ILE A 387 -13.16 5.35 -1.27
CA ILE A 387 -12.21 4.29 -1.69
C ILE A 387 -12.87 3.06 -2.30
N GLY A 388 -14.21 2.98 -2.35
CA GLY A 388 -14.96 1.80 -2.82
C GLY A 388 -14.79 0.54 -1.95
N LEU A 389 -13.93 0.60 -0.93
CA LEU A 389 -13.88 -0.27 0.23
C LEU A 389 -14.70 0.36 1.37
N THR A 390 -14.87 -0.34 2.49
CA THR A 390 -15.47 0.31 3.67
C THR A 390 -14.53 1.37 4.26
N ASN A 391 -15.15 2.47 4.69
CA ASN A 391 -14.51 3.53 5.45
C ASN A 391 -14.47 3.28 6.97
N PHE A 392 -14.59 2.02 7.40
CA PHE A 392 -14.44 1.58 8.79
C PHE A 392 -13.72 0.22 8.87
N MET A 393 -13.04 -0.06 9.97
CA MET A 393 -12.26 -1.28 10.16
C MET A 393 -12.31 -1.76 11.62
N GLY A 394 -12.11 -3.06 11.82
CA GLY A 394 -12.04 -3.67 13.15
C GLY A 394 -10.67 -4.23 13.46
N PHE A 395 -10.28 -4.22 14.72
CA PHE A 395 -9.09 -4.89 15.25
C PHE A 395 -9.50 -5.72 16.47
N ILE A 396 -9.27 -7.03 16.41
CA ILE A 396 -9.70 -7.98 17.43
C ILE A 396 -8.57 -8.92 17.84
N ASN A 397 -8.75 -9.62 18.97
CA ASN A 397 -7.89 -10.71 19.39
C ASN A 397 -8.69 -12.00 19.56
N THR A 398 -8.26 -13.06 18.87
CA THR A 398 -8.97 -14.35 18.84
C THR A 398 -8.21 -15.52 19.47
N ARG A 399 -7.04 -15.25 20.07
CA ARG A 399 -6.12 -16.29 20.57
C ARG A 399 -5.92 -16.27 22.08
N ASN A 400 -6.04 -15.12 22.72
CA ASN A 400 -5.85 -14.94 24.16
C ASN A 400 -6.48 -13.62 24.65
N ASP A 401 -6.37 -13.35 25.94
CA ASP A 401 -6.93 -12.15 26.59
C ASP A 401 -6.06 -10.89 26.44
N SER A 402 -5.07 -10.89 25.54
CA SER A 402 -4.21 -9.73 25.30
C SER A 402 -4.96 -8.61 24.58
N ILE A 403 -4.69 -7.37 24.98
CA ILE A 403 -5.20 -6.16 24.28
C ILE A 403 -4.49 -5.87 22.94
N TYR A 404 -3.53 -6.72 22.55
CA TYR A 404 -2.79 -6.60 21.29
C TYR A 404 -3.57 -7.31 20.17
N PRO A 405 -4.03 -6.60 19.13
CA PRO A 405 -4.83 -7.20 18.06
C PRO A 405 -4.01 -8.20 17.23
N ASN A 406 -4.63 -9.31 16.85
CA ASN A 406 -4.05 -10.28 15.91
C ASN A 406 -4.86 -10.48 14.62
N ILE A 407 -6.07 -9.92 14.56
CA ILE A 407 -6.90 -9.89 13.36
C ILE A 407 -7.34 -8.46 13.09
N GLN A 408 -7.11 -7.98 11.87
CA GLN A 408 -7.79 -6.83 11.31
C GLN A 408 -9.00 -7.31 10.50
N ILE A 409 -10.11 -6.59 10.55
CA ILE A 409 -11.33 -6.87 9.80
C ILE A 409 -11.60 -5.70 8.86
N LEU A 410 -11.61 -5.99 7.56
CA LEU A 410 -12.12 -5.11 6.53
C LEU A 410 -13.40 -5.68 5.94
N HIS A 411 -14.15 -4.85 5.23
CA HIS A 411 -15.35 -5.29 4.54
C HIS A 411 -15.32 -4.78 3.09
N VAL A 412 -16.15 -5.35 2.23
CA VAL A 412 -16.41 -4.81 0.89
C VAL A 412 -17.89 -5.01 0.63
N LEU A 413 -18.62 -3.91 0.50
CA LEU A 413 -20.03 -3.93 0.17
C LEU A 413 -20.18 -3.82 -1.34
N PHE A 414 -21.04 -4.64 -1.92
CA PHE A 414 -21.39 -4.60 -3.33
C PHE A 414 -22.89 -4.40 -3.44
N ASP A 415 -23.27 -3.42 -4.26
CA ASP A 415 -24.66 -3.21 -4.63
C ASP A 415 -25.22 -4.45 -5.33
N LYS A 416 -26.54 -4.59 -5.33
CA LYS A 416 -27.22 -5.56 -6.18
C LYS A 416 -26.92 -5.26 -7.66
N ASN A 417 -26.60 -6.29 -8.45
CA ASN A 417 -26.15 -6.16 -9.83
C ASN A 417 -24.93 -5.23 -9.99
N ASP A 418 -23.92 -5.41 -9.14
CA ASP A 418 -22.65 -4.71 -9.26
C ASP A 418 -21.87 -5.21 -10.47
N ASN A 419 -21.80 -4.37 -11.49
CA ASN A 419 -21.10 -4.66 -12.75
C ASN A 419 -19.72 -3.99 -12.84
N TYR A 420 -19.21 -3.43 -11.74
CA TYR A 420 -17.93 -2.72 -11.72
C TYR A 420 -17.01 -3.24 -10.62
N LEU A 421 -17.34 -3.01 -9.35
CA LEU A 421 -16.44 -3.27 -8.22
C LEU A 421 -16.24 -4.79 -8.01
N LEU A 422 -17.33 -5.56 -7.99
CA LEU A 422 -17.25 -7.03 -7.84
C LEU A 422 -16.40 -7.69 -8.94
N PRO A 423 -16.70 -7.51 -10.25
CA PRO A 423 -15.90 -8.13 -11.29
C PRO A 423 -14.46 -7.60 -11.34
N THR A 424 -14.23 -6.32 -11.04
CA THR A 424 -12.86 -5.75 -10.99
C THR A 424 -12.05 -6.40 -9.86
N LEU A 425 -12.63 -6.48 -8.65
CA LEU A 425 -11.98 -7.11 -7.50
C LEU A 425 -11.66 -8.59 -7.78
N GLN A 426 -12.63 -9.34 -8.30
CA GLN A 426 -12.44 -10.74 -8.70
C GLN A 426 -11.30 -10.89 -9.71
N ASN A 427 -11.27 -10.03 -10.73
CA ASN A 427 -10.24 -10.04 -11.74
C ASN A 427 -8.88 -9.78 -11.12
N VAL A 428 -8.69 -8.72 -10.33
CA VAL A 428 -7.36 -8.34 -9.81
C VAL A 428 -6.83 -9.27 -8.74
N MET A 429 -7.69 -9.89 -7.93
CA MET A 429 -7.29 -10.99 -7.04
C MET A 429 -6.90 -12.25 -7.83
N GLY A 430 -7.36 -12.39 -9.07
CA GLY A 430 -7.05 -13.54 -9.92
C GLY A 430 -7.81 -14.80 -9.50
N LEU A 431 -8.94 -14.68 -8.80
CA LEU A 431 -9.75 -15.83 -8.40
C LEU A 431 -10.16 -16.66 -9.62
N LYS A 432 -10.17 -17.99 -9.46
CA LYS A 432 -10.64 -18.92 -10.49
C LYS A 432 -12.15 -18.72 -10.77
N ASP A 433 -12.56 -19.00 -12.00
CA ASP A 433 -13.89 -18.64 -12.49
C ASP A 433 -15.00 -19.46 -11.78
N GLU A 434 -14.66 -20.69 -11.36
CA GLU A 434 -15.51 -21.58 -10.58
C GLU A 434 -15.98 -20.90 -9.29
N ILE A 435 -15.07 -20.24 -8.56
CA ILE A 435 -15.37 -19.52 -7.31
C ILE A 435 -16.16 -18.23 -7.60
N THR A 436 -15.72 -17.45 -8.59
CA THR A 436 -16.30 -16.13 -8.87
C THR A 436 -17.70 -16.18 -9.49
N SER A 437 -18.05 -17.30 -10.14
CA SER A 437 -19.35 -17.50 -10.78
C SER A 437 -20.51 -17.49 -9.78
N ILE A 438 -20.33 -18.13 -8.63
CA ILE A 438 -21.33 -18.19 -7.55
C ILE A 438 -21.55 -16.80 -6.97
N GLU A 439 -20.46 -16.06 -6.71
CA GLU A 439 -20.55 -14.68 -6.20
C GLU A 439 -21.40 -13.80 -7.12
N ARG A 440 -21.14 -13.85 -8.44
CA ARG A 440 -21.91 -13.07 -9.43
C ARG A 440 -23.39 -13.45 -9.46
N GLN A 441 -23.71 -14.75 -9.39
CA GLN A 441 -25.10 -15.22 -9.41
C GLN A 441 -25.89 -14.76 -8.18
N VAL A 442 -25.24 -14.72 -7.00
CA VAL A 442 -25.86 -14.21 -5.77
C VAL A 442 -26.04 -12.70 -5.85
N ASN A 443 -25.01 -11.96 -6.26
CA ASN A 443 -25.05 -10.50 -6.36
C ASN A 443 -26.11 -9.97 -7.33
N GLN A 444 -26.46 -10.74 -8.38
CA GLN A 444 -27.56 -10.38 -9.28
C GLN A 444 -28.93 -10.31 -8.57
N LYS A 445 -29.09 -11.05 -7.47
CA LYS A 445 -30.36 -11.21 -6.76
C LYS A 445 -30.46 -10.33 -5.52
N SER A 446 -29.34 -9.99 -4.89
CA SER A 446 -29.28 -9.23 -3.65
C SER A 446 -27.99 -8.40 -3.55
N PRO A 447 -27.96 -7.35 -2.71
CA PRO A 447 -26.71 -6.78 -2.24
C PRO A 447 -25.87 -7.85 -1.53
N THR A 448 -24.56 -7.68 -1.55
CA THR A 448 -23.65 -8.66 -0.96
C THR A 448 -22.51 -8.00 -0.21
N LEU A 449 -22.01 -8.66 0.82
CA LEU A 449 -20.93 -8.20 1.67
C LEU A 449 -19.83 -9.26 1.73
N LYS A 450 -18.58 -8.84 1.53
CA LYS A 450 -17.40 -9.60 1.97
C LYS A 450 -16.94 -9.06 3.31
N ILE A 451 -16.68 -9.95 4.27
CA ILE A 451 -15.98 -9.61 5.51
C ILE A 451 -14.64 -10.34 5.49
N VAL A 452 -13.56 -9.59 5.57
CA VAL A 452 -12.21 -10.06 5.29
C VAL A 452 -11.40 -10.04 6.58
N PRO A 453 -11.21 -11.17 7.28
CA PRO A 453 -10.24 -11.26 8.35
C PRO A 453 -8.83 -11.29 7.75
N ILE A 454 -7.96 -10.45 8.31
CA ILE A 454 -6.55 -10.28 7.95
C ILE A 454 -5.69 -10.57 9.16
N LEU A 455 -4.66 -11.38 8.97
CA LEU A 455 -3.68 -11.70 10.00
C LEU A 455 -2.76 -10.48 10.25
N SER A 456 -2.77 -9.93 11.47
CA SER A 456 -1.98 -8.73 11.80
C SER A 456 -0.54 -9.03 12.25
N ASN A 457 -0.29 -10.21 12.82
CA ASN A 457 1.04 -10.56 13.33
C ASN A 457 1.48 -11.95 12.83
N PRO A 458 1.69 -12.12 11.51
CA PRO A 458 2.04 -13.40 10.91
C PRO A 458 3.32 -13.99 11.52
N LYS A 459 3.31 -15.30 11.75
CA LYS A 459 4.48 -16.08 12.19
C LYS A 459 5.29 -16.61 11.03
N SER A 460 4.64 -16.89 9.90
CA SER A 460 5.31 -17.32 8.68
C SER A 460 6.31 -16.27 8.18
N ARG A 461 7.40 -16.73 7.54
CA ARG A 461 8.44 -15.87 6.97
C ARG A 461 8.76 -16.34 5.55
N GLY A 462 8.65 -15.40 4.63
CA GLY A 462 9.01 -15.55 3.23
C GLY A 462 10.43 -15.13 2.93
N ARG A 463 10.75 -15.14 1.64
CA ARG A 463 12.00 -14.59 1.11
C ARG A 463 11.88 -14.09 -0.33
N ILE A 464 12.78 -13.19 -0.71
CA ILE A 464 13.00 -12.68 -2.05
C ILE A 464 14.33 -13.23 -2.57
N GLN A 465 14.35 -13.74 -3.79
CA GLN A 465 15.58 -14.17 -4.46
C GLN A 465 15.66 -13.59 -5.87
N LEU A 466 16.87 -13.30 -6.34
CA LEU A 466 17.08 -13.01 -7.75
C LEU A 466 16.74 -14.24 -8.61
N ARG A 467 15.96 -14.01 -9.67
CA ARG A 467 15.70 -15.02 -10.70
C ARG A 467 16.93 -15.23 -11.59
N SER A 468 17.62 -14.16 -11.94
CA SER A 468 18.84 -14.15 -12.72
C SER A 468 19.67 -12.88 -12.43
N LYS A 469 20.80 -12.70 -13.12
CA LYS A 469 21.58 -11.46 -13.10
C LYS A 469 21.00 -10.33 -13.97
N ASN A 470 19.93 -10.59 -14.73
CA ASN A 470 19.27 -9.57 -15.54
C ASN A 470 18.40 -8.70 -14.62
N PRO A 471 18.67 -7.38 -14.52
CA PRO A 471 17.93 -6.52 -13.60
C PRO A 471 16.45 -6.34 -14.00
N PHE A 472 16.07 -6.62 -15.25
CA PHE A 472 14.68 -6.57 -15.72
C PHE A 472 13.85 -7.80 -15.36
N ASP A 473 14.49 -8.89 -14.93
CA ASP A 473 13.76 -10.08 -14.52
C ASP A 473 13.10 -9.83 -13.16
N LYS A 474 11.80 -10.11 -13.06
CA LYS A 474 11.08 -10.04 -11.78
C LYS A 474 11.69 -11.04 -10.79
N PRO A 475 11.92 -10.65 -9.51
CA PRO A 475 12.49 -11.53 -8.53
C PRO A 475 11.56 -12.70 -8.23
N LEU A 476 12.11 -13.77 -7.67
CA LEU A 476 11.35 -14.87 -7.09
C LEU A 476 10.82 -14.42 -5.74
N ILE A 477 9.50 -14.47 -5.56
CA ILE A 477 8.82 -14.03 -4.34
C ILE A 477 8.21 -15.24 -3.65
N TYR A 478 8.82 -15.69 -2.56
CA TYR A 478 8.30 -16.78 -1.74
C TYR A 478 7.59 -16.16 -0.54
N ALA A 479 6.26 -15.97 -0.63
CA ALA A 479 5.49 -15.39 0.48
C ALA A 479 5.41 -16.31 1.70
N ASN A 480 5.46 -17.63 1.47
CA ASN A 480 5.43 -18.67 2.52
C ASN A 480 4.25 -18.53 3.49
N TYR A 481 3.12 -17.96 3.04
CA TYR A 481 1.92 -17.88 3.86
C TYR A 481 1.56 -19.25 4.42
N PHE A 482 1.27 -19.28 5.71
CA PHE A 482 0.80 -20.45 6.46
C PHE A 482 1.81 -21.60 6.57
N ASP A 483 3.10 -21.36 6.33
CA ASP A 483 4.15 -22.30 6.72
C ASP A 483 4.15 -22.54 8.23
N ASN A 484 3.76 -21.54 9.01
CA ASN A 484 3.40 -21.72 10.42
C ASN A 484 1.89 -21.96 10.56
N PRO A 485 1.46 -23.11 11.13
CA PRO A 485 0.03 -23.44 11.26
C PRO A 485 -0.74 -22.51 12.22
N GLU A 486 -0.07 -21.79 13.13
CA GLU A 486 -0.73 -20.81 14.02
C GLU A 486 -1.40 -19.67 13.25
N ASP A 487 -0.87 -19.33 12.07
CA ASP A 487 -1.43 -18.30 11.19
C ASP A 487 -2.84 -18.70 10.69
N ILE A 488 -3.03 -19.98 10.35
CA ILE A 488 -4.35 -20.52 9.96
C ILE A 488 -5.31 -20.51 11.14
N GLU A 489 -4.86 -20.96 12.31
CA GLU A 489 -5.72 -21.02 13.50
C GLU A 489 -6.14 -19.62 13.99
N THR A 490 -5.29 -18.62 13.78
CA THR A 490 -5.61 -17.22 14.09
C THR A 490 -6.66 -16.67 13.12
N LEU A 491 -6.52 -16.92 11.81
CA LEU A 491 -7.56 -16.57 10.84
C LEU A 491 -8.87 -17.31 11.10
N LEU A 492 -8.83 -18.59 11.46
CA LEU A 492 -10.03 -19.36 11.84
C LEU A 492 -10.74 -18.74 13.04
N GLY A 493 -9.99 -18.26 14.05
CA GLY A 493 -10.55 -17.48 15.15
C GLY A 493 -11.28 -16.22 14.66
N GLY A 494 -10.69 -15.49 13.70
CA GLY A 494 -11.32 -14.34 13.04
C GLY A 494 -12.61 -14.72 12.30
N ILE A 495 -12.61 -15.81 11.55
CA ILE A 495 -13.80 -16.33 10.85
C ILE A 495 -14.91 -16.66 11.86
N LYS A 496 -14.59 -17.37 12.95
CA LYS A 496 -15.55 -17.70 14.01
C LYS A 496 -16.16 -16.47 14.66
N PHE A 497 -15.35 -15.45 14.93
CA PHE A 497 -15.84 -14.17 15.42
C PHE A 497 -16.84 -13.55 14.45
N ILE A 498 -16.52 -13.53 13.15
CA ILE A 498 -17.39 -12.98 12.11
C ILE A 498 -18.72 -13.76 12.05
N LEU A 499 -18.69 -15.10 12.06
CA LEU A 499 -19.91 -15.90 12.05
C LEU A 499 -20.81 -15.58 13.26
N LYS A 500 -20.22 -15.47 14.46
CA LYS A 500 -20.95 -15.06 15.67
C LYS A 500 -21.51 -13.65 15.57
N LEU A 501 -20.77 -12.72 14.94
CA LEU A 501 -21.21 -11.35 14.69
C LEU A 501 -22.48 -11.31 13.83
N LEU A 502 -22.56 -12.16 12.79
CA LEU A 502 -23.72 -12.23 11.90
C LEU A 502 -24.98 -12.75 12.61
N GLU A 503 -24.83 -13.58 13.65
CA GLU A 503 -25.94 -14.13 14.44
C GLU A 503 -26.53 -13.15 15.46
N THR A 504 -25.86 -12.03 15.71
CA THR A 504 -26.34 -11.04 16.68
C THR A 504 -27.61 -10.34 16.20
N ALA A 505 -28.46 -9.90 17.13
CA ALA A 505 -29.73 -9.24 16.80
C ALA A 505 -29.62 -8.01 15.88
N PRO A 506 -28.60 -7.12 15.99
CA PRO A 506 -28.45 -5.99 15.06
C PRO A 506 -28.25 -6.42 13.61
N VAL A 507 -27.44 -7.45 13.35
CA VAL A 507 -27.10 -7.90 11.99
C VAL A 507 -28.13 -8.89 11.46
N ASN A 508 -28.65 -9.79 12.29
CA ASN A 508 -29.62 -10.80 11.89
C ASN A 508 -30.92 -10.20 11.32
N LYS A 509 -31.29 -8.98 11.74
CA LYS A 509 -32.43 -8.23 11.17
C LYS A 509 -32.27 -7.90 9.67
N LEU A 510 -31.05 -7.90 9.16
CA LEU A 510 -30.71 -7.69 7.76
C LEU A 510 -30.65 -9.00 6.95
N ASN A 511 -31.10 -10.10 7.57
CA ASN A 511 -31.19 -11.45 7.00
C ASN A 511 -29.89 -11.92 6.31
N PRO A 512 -28.74 -11.89 7.01
CA PRO A 512 -27.45 -12.24 6.44
C PRO A 512 -27.40 -13.74 6.10
N GLN A 513 -27.08 -14.07 4.84
CA GLN A 513 -26.88 -15.45 4.41
C GLN A 513 -25.43 -15.66 3.97
N VAL A 514 -24.67 -16.40 4.77
CA VAL A 514 -23.32 -16.83 4.39
C VAL A 514 -23.43 -17.87 3.27
N ILE A 515 -22.81 -17.57 2.14
CA ILE A 515 -22.90 -18.35 0.90
C ILE A 515 -21.80 -19.42 0.87
N ASP A 516 -22.18 -20.65 0.53
CA ASP A 516 -21.22 -21.68 0.16
C ASP A 516 -20.72 -21.42 -1.26
N LEU A 517 -19.45 -21.00 -1.36
CA LEU A 517 -18.79 -20.70 -2.63
C LEU A 517 -18.32 -21.96 -3.38
N GLN A 518 -18.61 -23.16 -2.87
CA GLN A 518 -18.21 -24.44 -3.46
C GLN A 518 -16.73 -24.44 -3.86
N ILE A 519 -15.87 -24.05 -2.91
CA ILE A 519 -14.45 -23.83 -3.14
C ILE A 519 -13.81 -25.16 -3.61
N PRO A 520 -13.23 -25.21 -4.82
CA PRO A 520 -12.65 -26.43 -5.34
C PRO A 520 -11.55 -26.98 -4.43
N GLY A 521 -11.64 -28.25 -4.04
CA GLY A 521 -10.74 -28.91 -3.09
C GLY A 521 -11.24 -28.93 -1.63
N CYS A 522 -12.33 -28.24 -1.32
CA CYS A 522 -12.92 -28.17 0.03
C CYS A 522 -14.29 -28.84 0.16
N GLU A 523 -14.79 -29.48 -0.90
CA GLU A 523 -16.16 -30.04 -1.01
C GLU A 523 -16.39 -31.25 -0.10
N THR A 524 -15.31 -31.87 0.38
CA THR A 524 -15.38 -33.04 1.27
C THR A 524 -15.69 -32.67 2.73
N PHE A 525 -15.56 -31.39 3.08
CA PHE A 525 -15.82 -30.89 4.43
C PHE A 525 -17.24 -30.33 4.52
N GLU A 526 -17.90 -30.53 5.65
CA GLU A 526 -19.19 -29.92 5.92
C GLU A 526 -19.08 -28.38 5.90
N PHE A 527 -19.96 -27.72 5.15
CA PHE A 527 -19.96 -26.26 5.04
C PHE A 527 -20.08 -25.60 6.42
N LYS A 528 -19.28 -24.56 6.66
CA LYS A 528 -19.09 -23.85 7.94
C LYS A 528 -18.40 -24.63 9.07
N SER A 529 -17.98 -25.87 8.86
CA SER A 529 -17.11 -26.57 9.82
C SER A 529 -15.72 -25.93 9.90
N ASP A 530 -15.00 -26.18 11.00
CA ASP A 530 -13.62 -25.72 11.15
C ASP A 530 -12.71 -26.24 10.03
N ASP A 531 -12.91 -27.50 9.60
CA ASP A 531 -12.09 -28.12 8.56
C ASP A 531 -12.37 -27.52 7.18
N PHE A 532 -13.63 -27.19 6.88
CA PHE A 532 -13.99 -26.42 5.70
C PHE A 532 -13.26 -25.07 5.69
N TRP A 533 -13.29 -24.33 6.80
CA TRP A 533 -12.65 -23.02 6.88
C TRP A 533 -11.13 -23.10 6.81
N ARG A 534 -10.49 -24.10 7.44
CA ARG A 534 -9.05 -24.34 7.26
C ARG A 534 -8.69 -24.60 5.80
N CYS A 535 -9.51 -25.38 5.09
CA CYS A 535 -9.32 -25.59 3.66
C CYS A 535 -9.51 -24.29 2.87
N ALA A 536 -10.60 -23.56 3.13
CA ALA A 536 -10.94 -22.31 2.45
C ALA A 536 -9.86 -21.22 2.65
N ILE A 537 -9.28 -21.11 3.85
CA ILE A 537 -8.17 -20.18 4.16
C ILE A 537 -7.02 -20.36 3.17
N LYS A 538 -6.65 -21.60 2.84
CA LYS A 538 -5.56 -21.93 1.90
C LYS A 538 -5.92 -21.67 0.44
N HIS A 539 -7.20 -21.77 0.08
CA HIS A 539 -7.64 -21.65 -1.31
C HIS A 539 -7.90 -20.20 -1.71
N VAL A 540 -8.69 -19.47 -0.92
CA VAL A 540 -9.06 -18.08 -1.20
C VAL A 540 -8.29 -17.10 -0.29
N THR A 541 -7.01 -17.38 -0.12
CA THR A 541 -6.04 -16.44 0.45
C THR A 541 -5.80 -15.28 -0.51
N THR A 542 -5.59 -14.09 0.03
CA THR A 542 -4.98 -12.97 -0.69
C THR A 542 -4.00 -12.22 0.22
N THR A 543 -3.28 -11.28 -0.38
CA THR A 543 -2.41 -10.32 0.31
C THR A 543 -3.20 -9.06 0.67
N LEU A 544 -2.85 -8.40 1.78
CA LEU A 544 -3.27 -7.01 2.04
C LEU A 544 -2.25 -5.99 1.50
N TYR A 545 -1.35 -6.42 0.61
CA TYR A 545 -0.44 -5.55 -0.13
C TYR A 545 0.59 -4.85 0.79
N HIS A 546 1.02 -5.51 1.87
CA HIS A 546 1.88 -4.97 2.92
C HIS A 546 3.21 -5.73 3.09
N PRO A 547 3.99 -6.01 2.02
CA PRO A 547 5.27 -6.69 2.17
C PRO A 547 6.28 -5.84 2.94
N VAL A 548 7.00 -6.43 3.88
CA VAL A 548 8.04 -5.79 4.71
C VAL A 548 9.21 -6.74 5.02
N GLY A 549 10.28 -6.23 5.62
CA GLY A 549 11.27 -7.04 6.34
C GLY A 549 12.39 -7.68 5.52
N SER A 550 12.37 -7.53 4.20
CA SER A 550 13.37 -8.11 3.28
C SER A 550 14.78 -7.50 3.36
N CYS A 551 14.93 -6.36 4.03
CA CYS A 551 16.21 -5.75 4.40
C CYS A 551 16.21 -5.43 5.91
N LYS A 552 15.77 -6.39 6.73
CA LYS A 552 15.54 -6.28 8.17
C LYS A 552 16.56 -5.40 8.91
N MET A 553 16.06 -4.40 9.63
CA MET A 553 16.79 -3.68 10.68
C MET A 553 17.01 -4.61 11.88
N GLY A 554 18.22 -4.63 12.41
CA GLY A 554 18.53 -5.45 13.59
C GLY A 554 20.01 -5.65 13.81
N LEU A 555 20.35 -6.36 14.89
CA LEU A 555 21.71 -6.80 15.15
C LEU A 555 22.16 -7.81 14.09
N LEU A 556 23.44 -7.79 13.71
CA LEU A 556 24.02 -8.82 12.82
C LEU A 556 23.82 -10.25 13.34
N SER A 557 23.90 -10.45 14.67
CA SER A 557 23.64 -11.73 15.33
C SER A 557 22.21 -12.24 15.14
N ASP A 558 21.25 -11.34 14.88
CA ASP A 558 19.85 -11.63 14.59
C ASP A 558 19.52 -11.40 13.10
N LYS A 559 20.49 -11.66 12.24
CA LYS A 559 20.34 -11.58 10.77
C LYS A 559 19.87 -10.21 10.28
N GLY A 560 20.34 -9.13 10.90
CA GLY A 560 20.13 -7.77 10.41
C GLY A 560 20.87 -7.50 9.10
N VAL A 561 20.24 -6.74 8.21
CA VAL A 561 20.81 -6.19 6.97
C VAL A 561 21.26 -4.75 7.19
N VAL A 562 20.48 -3.98 7.95
CA VAL A 562 20.81 -2.61 8.36
C VAL A 562 20.88 -2.47 9.88
N ASP A 563 21.70 -1.54 10.36
CA ASP A 563 21.74 -1.17 11.78
C ASP A 563 20.53 -0.32 12.20
N ASN A 564 20.46 0.06 13.49
CA ASN A 564 19.37 0.90 14.01
C ASN A 564 19.39 2.35 13.47
N ARG A 565 20.46 2.76 12.76
CA ARG A 565 20.55 4.00 11.98
C ARG A 565 20.33 3.77 10.48
N LEU A 566 19.84 2.59 10.10
CA LEU A 566 19.48 2.20 8.73
C LEU A 566 20.67 2.09 7.77
N LYS A 567 21.91 2.03 8.28
CA LYS A 567 23.13 1.84 7.47
C LYS A 567 23.29 0.37 7.14
N VAL A 568 23.61 0.07 5.88
CA VAL A 568 23.87 -1.30 5.44
C VAL A 568 25.17 -1.79 6.05
N TYR A 569 25.12 -2.94 6.72
CA TYR A 569 26.31 -3.47 7.39
C TYR A 569 27.46 -3.73 6.42
N GLY A 570 28.64 -3.20 6.78
CA GLY A 570 29.87 -3.44 6.02
C GLY A 570 29.97 -2.64 4.71
N ILE A 571 29.03 -1.75 4.41
CA ILE A 571 29.07 -0.88 3.23
C ILE A 571 28.99 0.59 3.68
N LYS A 572 30.01 1.38 3.33
CA LYS A 572 30.02 2.82 3.59
C LYS A 572 29.10 3.53 2.62
N ASN A 573 28.47 4.61 3.09
CA ASN A 573 27.67 5.52 2.27
C ASN A 573 26.42 4.88 1.63
N LEU A 574 25.86 3.87 2.29
CA LEU A 574 24.67 3.16 1.84
C LEU A 574 23.65 2.98 2.98
N ARG A 575 22.40 3.38 2.72
CA ARG A 575 21.25 3.09 3.60
C ARG A 575 20.11 2.44 2.84
N VAL A 576 19.28 1.72 3.59
CA VAL A 576 17.94 1.31 3.13
C VAL A 576 16.93 2.02 4.00
N ILE A 577 16.03 2.80 3.40
CA ILE A 577 15.01 3.56 4.12
C ILE A 577 13.69 3.38 3.37
N ASP A 578 13.02 2.28 3.67
CA ASP A 578 11.66 1.95 3.24
C ASP A 578 11.09 0.80 4.10
N ALA A 579 9.94 0.26 3.73
CA ALA A 579 9.27 -0.83 4.47
C ALA A 579 10.07 -2.14 4.57
N SER A 580 11.09 -2.35 3.74
CA SER A 580 11.96 -3.53 3.81
C SER A 580 12.72 -3.63 5.13
N ILE A 581 12.92 -2.53 5.85
CA ILE A 581 13.70 -2.53 7.10
C ILE A 581 12.90 -3.01 8.30
N MET A 582 11.57 -3.08 8.23
CA MET A 582 10.76 -3.40 9.40
C MET A 582 11.11 -4.80 9.94
N PRO A 583 11.56 -4.95 11.20
CA PRO A 583 11.92 -6.25 11.75
C PRO A 583 10.72 -7.21 11.80
N THR A 584 9.57 -6.67 12.20
CA THR A 584 8.27 -7.32 12.14
C THR A 584 7.28 -6.40 11.45
N VAL A 585 6.33 -6.96 10.72
CA VAL A 585 5.22 -6.17 10.19
C VAL A 585 4.42 -5.54 11.34
N THR A 586 4.03 -4.29 11.15
CA THR A 586 3.25 -3.52 12.11
C THR A 586 1.77 -3.89 12.02
N THR A 587 1.03 -3.83 13.12
CA THR A 587 -0.43 -4.05 13.13
C THR A 587 -1.13 -3.01 12.26
N GLY A 588 -1.88 -3.45 11.25
CA GLY A 588 -2.63 -2.57 10.33
C GLY A 588 -1.86 -2.19 9.07
N ASN A 589 -2.29 -1.12 8.40
CA ASN A 589 -1.75 -0.75 7.09
C ASN A 589 -0.34 -0.14 7.16
N THR A 590 0.54 -0.49 6.24
CA THR A 590 1.97 -0.13 6.33
C THR A 590 2.34 1.23 5.72
N ASN A 591 1.37 2.02 5.24
CA ASN A 591 1.67 3.32 4.62
C ASN A 591 2.23 4.32 5.65
N ALA A 592 1.56 4.51 6.80
CA ALA A 592 2.03 5.45 7.82
C ALA A 592 3.40 5.05 8.41
N PRO A 593 3.63 3.77 8.79
CA PRO A 593 4.96 3.33 9.20
C PRO A 593 6.04 3.57 8.13
N SER A 594 5.73 3.36 6.85
CA SER A 594 6.70 3.61 5.75
C SER A 594 7.06 5.08 5.61
N LEU A 595 6.07 5.98 5.73
CA LEU A 595 6.30 7.43 5.68
C LEU A 595 7.11 7.90 6.90
N MET A 596 6.79 7.39 8.09
CA MET A 596 7.55 7.66 9.32
C MET A 596 8.99 7.20 9.21
N ILE A 597 9.25 6.00 8.67
CA ILE A 597 10.61 5.50 8.41
C ILE A 597 11.37 6.47 7.50
N GLY A 598 10.70 6.98 6.46
CA GLY A 598 11.26 8.02 5.59
C GLY A 598 11.65 9.29 6.36
N GLN A 599 10.73 9.82 7.19
CA GLN A 599 10.97 11.04 7.97
C GLN A 599 12.12 10.86 8.96
N LYS A 600 12.05 9.82 9.79
CA LYS A 600 13.07 9.53 10.81
C LYS A 600 14.43 9.22 10.17
N GLY A 601 14.45 8.42 9.12
CA GLY A 601 15.67 8.07 8.39
C GLY A 601 16.33 9.31 7.76
N ALA A 602 15.56 10.22 7.19
CA ALA A 602 16.07 11.48 6.68
C ALA A 602 16.63 12.38 7.80
N SER A 603 15.97 12.45 8.96
CA SER A 603 16.52 13.15 10.13
C SER A 603 17.85 12.55 10.59
N MET A 604 18.01 11.22 10.59
CA MET A 604 19.29 10.58 10.92
C MET A 604 20.42 10.96 9.95
N ILE A 605 20.10 11.07 8.65
CA ILE A 605 21.06 11.55 7.64
C ILE A 605 21.41 13.02 7.91
N VAL A 606 20.41 13.84 8.24
CA VAL A 606 20.65 15.25 8.58
C VAL A 606 21.59 15.37 9.78
N ASP A 607 21.37 14.60 10.83
CA ASP A 607 22.20 14.60 12.03
C ASP A 607 23.65 14.21 11.71
N ASP A 608 23.83 13.11 10.96
CA ASP A 608 25.14 12.55 10.62
C ASP A 608 25.96 13.51 9.73
N TRP A 609 25.32 14.27 8.83
CA TRP A 609 26.02 15.15 7.88
C TRP A 609 26.02 16.64 8.24
N SER A 610 25.25 17.08 9.23
CA SER A 610 25.20 18.49 9.66
C SER A 610 26.17 18.81 10.79
N HIS A 611 26.50 17.84 11.65
CA HIS A 611 27.39 18.05 12.79
C HIS A 611 28.87 17.85 12.48
N GLY A 612 29.23 17.66 11.20
CA GLY A 612 30.56 17.26 10.78
C GLY A 612 30.86 15.85 11.28
N HIS A 613 31.29 14.96 10.39
CA HIS A 613 32.07 13.82 10.84
C HIS A 613 33.29 14.39 11.57
N SER A 614 33.28 14.40 12.91
CA SER A 614 34.52 14.32 13.66
C SER A 614 35.19 13.04 13.18
N GLU A 615 36.27 13.22 12.44
CA GLU A 615 37.15 12.18 11.90
C GLU A 615 37.28 11.01 12.89
N LEU A 616 36.95 9.81 12.42
CA LEU A 616 37.40 8.55 13.02
C LEU A 616 38.58 8.04 12.22
#